data_AF-K2F8S9-F1
#
_entry.id   AF-K2F8S9-F1
#
_cell.length_a   1.000
_cell.length_b   1.000
_cell.length_c   1.000
_cell.angle_alpha   90.00
_cell.angle_beta   90.00
_cell.angle_gamma   90.00
#
_symmetry.space_group_name_H-M   'P 1'
#
loop_
_entity.id
_entity.type
_entity.pdbx_description
1 polymer ?
#
loop_
_entity_poly.entity_id
_entity_poly.type
_entity_poly.pdbx_seq_one_letter_code
_entity_poly.pdbx_strand_id
1 'polypeptide(L)'
;SKIDFKIKFVGYTMHGKKEVDENVKQYCIQKEEPTKLTDYLECFAKDSDSAKCSTSAKINAAKITACVAASDKEFKITETANDGSQTPKFNINKKENDAYGVQGSPTLVVNGTVIDSERDSDSFMKAICSGFTNKPEECNASISTVAPAPGFGDGKATASAPAASCGQ
;
A
#
# COMPACT_ATOMS: atom_id res chain seq x y z
N SER A 1 4.82 6.74 16.36
CA SER A 1 4.62 5.31 16.05
C SER A 1 5.66 4.48 16.81
N LYS A 2 5.30 3.29 17.30
CA LYS A 2 6.25 2.31 17.90
C LYS A 2 6.81 1.31 16.86
N ILE A 3 6.34 1.41 15.62
CA ILE A 3 6.81 0.63 14.46
C ILE A 3 7.49 1.53 13.43
N ASP A 4 8.51 1.01 12.76
CA ASP A 4 8.99 1.51 11.46
C ASP A 4 8.27 0.71 10.36
N PHE A 5 7.28 1.33 9.74
CA PHE A 5 6.49 0.69 8.69
C PHE A 5 6.80 1.34 7.34
N LYS A 6 6.75 0.53 6.28
CA LYS A 6 6.85 0.98 4.90
C LYS A 6 5.80 0.28 4.07
N ILE A 7 5.09 1.04 3.26
CA ILE A 7 4.27 0.52 2.18
C ILE A 7 5.18 0.21 1.00
N LYS A 8 5.00 -0.97 0.44
CA LYS A 8 5.70 -1.45 -0.75
C LYS A 8 4.69 -2.00 -1.74
N PHE A 9 5.06 -1.95 -3.01
CA PHE A 9 4.19 -2.32 -4.11
C PHE A 9 4.62 -3.65 -4.69
N VAL A 10 3.64 -4.52 -4.95
CA VAL A 10 3.84 -5.77 -5.68
C VAL A 10 4.43 -5.50 -7.06
N GLY A 11 5.15 -6.48 -7.62
CA GLY A 11 5.96 -6.31 -8.84
C GLY A 11 5.20 -6.07 -10.14
N TYR A 12 3.89 -5.84 -10.08
CA TYR A 12 3.02 -5.67 -11.23
C TYR A 12 1.83 -4.75 -10.90
N THR A 13 1.10 -4.30 -11.93
CA THR A 13 -0.18 -3.60 -11.80
C THR A 13 -1.26 -4.31 -12.62
N MET A 14 -2.53 -4.17 -12.24
CA MET A 14 -3.68 -4.83 -12.89
C MET A 14 -4.88 -3.89 -13.10
N HIS A 15 -4.87 -2.70 -12.50
CA HIS A 15 -6.00 -1.76 -12.50
C HIS A 15 -5.73 -0.51 -13.35
N GLY A 16 -4.83 -0.65 -14.33
CA GLY A 16 -4.51 0.37 -15.32
C GLY A 16 -3.81 1.61 -14.75
N LYS A 17 -3.82 2.69 -15.54
CA LYS A 17 -3.04 3.90 -15.26
C LYS A 17 -3.31 4.52 -13.89
N LYS A 18 -4.56 4.46 -13.40
CA LYS A 18 -4.92 5.05 -12.10
C LYS A 18 -4.14 4.41 -10.96
N GLU A 19 -4.00 3.09 -10.96
CA GLU A 19 -3.19 2.36 -9.97
C GLU A 19 -1.71 2.68 -10.12
N VAL A 20 -1.18 2.68 -11.34
CA VAL A 20 0.22 3.04 -11.59
C VAL A 20 0.53 4.42 -11.02
N ASP A 21 -0.25 5.44 -11.38
CA ASP A 21 -0.05 6.82 -10.93
C ASP A 21 -0.13 6.94 -9.40
N GLU A 22 -1.09 6.24 -8.78
CA GLU A 22 -1.29 6.28 -7.34
C GLU A 22 -0.16 5.56 -6.58
N ASN A 23 0.29 4.41 -7.07
CA ASN A 23 1.40 3.66 -6.47
C ASN A 23 2.69 4.51 -6.46
N VAL A 24 3.03 5.15 -7.58
CA VAL A 24 4.23 6.02 -7.64
C VAL A 24 4.07 7.24 -6.74
N LYS A 25 2.87 7.83 -6.67
CA LYS A 25 2.60 8.95 -5.77
C LYS A 25 2.78 8.57 -4.30
N GLN A 26 2.20 7.46 -3.86
CA GLN A 26 2.34 6.98 -2.48
C GLN A 26 3.79 6.62 -2.16
N TYR A 27 4.51 5.99 -3.09
CA TYR A 27 5.96 5.79 -2.98
C TYR A 27 6.71 7.12 -2.76
N CYS A 28 6.40 8.14 -3.58
CA CYS A 28 7.05 9.43 -3.49
C CYS A 28 6.67 10.22 -2.23
N ILE A 29 5.43 10.15 -1.76
CA ILE A 29 5.02 10.75 -0.49
C ILE A 29 5.78 10.08 0.66
N GLN A 30 5.85 8.75 0.67
CA GLN A 30 6.61 8.00 1.68
C GLN A 30 8.09 8.38 1.68
N LYS A 31 8.68 8.62 0.50
CA LYS A 31 10.10 8.98 0.36
C LYS A 31 10.40 10.42 0.74
N GLU A 32 9.61 11.38 0.24
CA GLU A 32 9.91 12.82 0.31
C GLU A 32 9.24 13.52 1.50
N GLU A 33 8.07 13.03 1.92
CA GLU A 33 7.24 13.62 2.97
C GLU A 33 6.63 12.55 3.90
N PRO A 34 7.43 11.65 4.50
CA PRO A 34 6.95 10.47 5.23
C PRO A 34 5.96 10.79 6.35
N THR A 35 6.10 11.95 6.99
CA THR A 35 5.21 12.38 8.08
C THR A 35 3.80 12.72 7.61
N LYS A 36 3.56 12.88 6.30
CA LYS A 36 2.26 13.18 5.70
C LYS A 36 1.60 11.96 5.06
N LEU A 37 2.30 10.83 5.02
CA LEU A 37 1.83 9.62 4.33
C LEU A 37 0.54 9.10 4.97
N THR A 38 0.49 8.97 6.29
CA THR A 38 -0.70 8.46 6.99
C THR A 38 -1.93 9.33 6.73
N ASP A 39 -1.82 10.65 6.89
CA ASP A 39 -2.92 11.59 6.62
C ASP A 39 -3.42 11.48 5.17
N TYR A 40 -2.49 11.33 4.21
CA TYR A 40 -2.84 11.14 2.81
C TYR A 40 -3.60 9.83 2.58
N LEU A 41 -3.11 8.71 3.13
CA LEU A 41 -3.72 7.39 2.97
C LEU A 41 -5.08 7.28 3.64
N GLU A 42 -5.24 7.82 4.85
CA GLU A 42 -6.52 7.84 5.55
C GLU A 42 -7.58 8.64 4.79
N CYS A 43 -7.17 9.72 4.14
CA CYS A 43 -8.03 10.44 3.22
C CYS A 43 -8.35 9.60 1.97
N PHE A 44 -7.32 9.10 1.29
CA PHE A 44 -7.47 8.40 0.02
C PHE A 44 -8.27 7.11 0.13
N ALA A 45 -8.14 6.40 1.26
CA ALA A 45 -8.88 5.19 1.54
C ALA A 45 -10.40 5.39 1.56
N LYS A 46 -10.90 6.62 1.80
CA LYS A 46 -12.33 6.91 1.90
C LYS A 46 -13.00 7.11 0.53
N ASP A 47 -12.34 7.79 -0.39
CA ASP A 47 -12.97 8.26 -1.64
C ASP A 47 -12.09 8.10 -2.90
N SER A 48 -10.86 7.62 -2.76
CA SER A 48 -9.90 7.49 -3.87
C SER A 48 -9.62 8.80 -4.61
N ASP A 49 -9.73 9.95 -3.94
CA ASP A 49 -9.45 11.26 -4.52
C ASP A 49 -8.05 11.76 -4.15
N SER A 50 -7.07 11.39 -4.98
CA SER A 50 -5.67 11.78 -4.76
C SER A 50 -5.46 13.29 -4.71
N ALA A 51 -6.25 14.09 -5.43
CA ALA A 51 -6.07 15.54 -5.52
C ALA A 51 -6.58 16.24 -4.26
N LYS A 52 -7.78 15.87 -3.81
CA LYS A 52 -8.34 16.30 -2.52
C LYS A 52 -7.43 15.89 -1.38
N CYS A 53 -6.94 14.65 -1.37
CA CYS A 53 -6.09 14.15 -0.29
C CYS A 53 -4.70 14.78 -0.28
N SER A 54 -4.12 15.07 -1.44
CA SER A 54 -2.88 15.85 -1.53
C SER A 54 -3.06 17.25 -0.94
N THR A 55 -4.20 17.89 -1.18
CA THR A 55 -4.52 19.21 -0.63
C THR A 55 -4.74 19.16 0.88
N SER A 56 -5.53 18.19 1.35
CA SER A 56 -5.84 17.99 2.78
C SER A 56 -4.57 17.72 3.61
N ALA A 57 -3.71 16.83 3.13
CA ALA A 57 -2.43 16.50 3.78
C ALA A 57 -1.34 17.55 3.52
N LYS A 58 -1.64 18.63 2.76
CA LYS A 58 -0.69 19.71 2.40
C LYS A 58 0.59 19.18 1.73
N ILE A 59 0.44 18.21 0.83
CA ILE A 59 1.55 17.60 0.10
C ILE A 59 2.24 18.64 -0.78
N ASN A 60 3.57 18.65 -0.77
CA ASN A 60 4.35 19.52 -1.66
C ASN A 60 4.35 18.96 -3.09
N ALA A 61 3.48 19.51 -3.94
CA ALA A 61 3.31 19.05 -5.31
C ALA A 61 4.62 19.06 -6.12
N ALA A 62 5.49 20.06 -5.94
CA ALA A 62 6.75 20.16 -6.68
C ALA A 62 7.72 19.02 -6.31
N LYS A 63 7.86 18.71 -5.01
CA LYS A 63 8.68 17.57 -4.55
C LYS A 63 8.17 16.25 -5.10
N ILE A 64 6.86 16.01 -4.99
CA ILE A 64 6.28 14.74 -5.45
C ILE A 64 6.39 14.62 -6.97
N THR A 65 6.16 15.70 -7.73
CA THR A 65 6.31 15.68 -9.19
C THR A 65 7.75 15.38 -9.61
N ALA A 66 8.74 15.98 -8.94
CA ALA A 66 10.15 15.69 -9.19
C ALA A 66 10.50 14.23 -8.86
N CYS A 67 10.01 13.71 -7.73
CA CYS A 67 10.20 12.32 -7.36
C CYS A 67 9.55 11.35 -8.37
N VAL A 68 8.33 11.64 -8.83
CA VAL A 68 7.63 10.80 -9.82
C VAL A 68 8.44 10.73 -11.11
N ALA A 69 8.90 11.88 -11.62
CA ALA A 69 9.72 11.92 -12.83
C ALA A 69 11.06 11.17 -12.68
N ALA A 70 11.72 11.31 -11.52
CA ALA A 70 12.96 10.57 -11.23
C ALA A 70 12.70 9.05 -11.16
N SER A 71 11.62 8.64 -10.51
CA SER A 71 11.23 7.24 -10.34
C SER A 71 10.82 6.60 -11.66
N ASP A 72 10.10 7.34 -12.50
CA ASP A 72 9.74 6.90 -13.85
C ASP A 72 10.99 6.60 -14.68
N LYS A 73 11.99 7.50 -14.63
CA LYS A 73 13.26 7.30 -15.32
C LYS A 73 14.05 6.10 -14.77
N GLU A 74 14.08 5.93 -13.45
CA GLU A 74 14.84 4.88 -12.78
C GLU A 74 14.22 3.49 -13.02
N PHE A 75 12.90 3.38 -12.88
CA PHE A 75 12.18 2.10 -12.89
C PHE A 75 11.41 1.82 -14.19
N LYS A 76 11.48 2.74 -15.16
CA LYS A 76 10.84 2.65 -16.48
C LYS A 76 9.32 2.48 -16.38
N ILE A 77 8.68 3.20 -15.47
CA ILE A 77 7.28 2.93 -15.06
C ILE A 77 6.30 3.16 -16.21
N THR A 78 6.42 4.28 -16.91
CA THR A 78 5.58 4.63 -18.06
C THR A 78 5.85 3.71 -19.24
N GLU A 79 7.12 3.30 -19.45
CA GLU A 79 7.49 2.34 -20.49
C GLU A 79 6.81 0.99 -20.22
N THR A 80 6.94 0.44 -19.01
CA THR A 80 6.35 -0.85 -18.66
C THR A 80 4.83 -0.79 -18.63
N ALA A 81 4.23 0.30 -18.14
CA ALA A 81 2.78 0.46 -18.13
C ALA A 81 2.13 0.48 -19.52
N ASN A 82 2.89 0.83 -20.57
CA ASN A 82 2.42 0.90 -21.95
C ASN A 82 2.90 -0.26 -22.82
N ASP A 83 3.45 -1.33 -22.23
CA ASP A 83 3.99 -2.48 -22.98
C ASP A 83 2.91 -3.42 -23.57
N GLY A 84 1.63 -3.14 -23.28
CA GLY A 84 0.49 -3.95 -23.73
C GLY A 84 0.24 -5.22 -22.92
N SER A 85 1.01 -5.46 -21.86
CA SER A 85 0.81 -6.57 -20.92
C SER A 85 -0.48 -6.39 -20.12
N GLN A 86 -1.18 -7.50 -19.82
CA GLN A 86 -2.29 -7.50 -18.87
C GLN A 86 -1.82 -7.25 -17.44
N THR A 87 -0.56 -7.57 -17.15
CA THR A 87 0.09 -7.35 -15.84
C THR A 87 1.40 -6.57 -16.05
N PRO A 88 1.34 -5.27 -16.37
CA PRO A 88 2.55 -4.47 -16.56
C PRO A 88 3.46 -4.53 -15.34
N LYS A 89 4.77 -4.61 -15.58
CA LYS A 89 5.77 -4.69 -14.50
C LYS A 89 5.84 -3.39 -13.71
N PHE A 90 5.94 -3.49 -12.39
CA PHE A 90 6.08 -2.37 -11.47
C PHE A 90 7.26 -2.58 -10.52
N ASN A 91 8.44 -2.12 -10.92
CA ASN A 91 9.71 -2.59 -10.34
C ASN A 91 10.23 -1.77 -9.16
N ILE A 92 9.49 -0.79 -8.63
CA ILE A 92 9.96 0.09 -7.53
C ILE A 92 10.47 -0.72 -6.33
N ASN A 93 9.79 -1.81 -5.96
CA ASN A 93 10.17 -2.68 -4.83
C ASN A 93 10.58 -4.09 -5.29
N LYS A 94 11.13 -4.23 -6.51
CA LYS A 94 11.46 -5.55 -7.07
C LYS A 94 12.37 -6.37 -6.15
N LYS A 95 13.39 -5.74 -5.55
CA LYS A 95 14.34 -6.43 -4.67
C LYS A 95 13.63 -7.12 -3.50
N GLU A 96 12.68 -6.44 -2.87
CA GLU A 96 11.94 -6.99 -1.73
C GLU A 96 10.83 -7.95 -2.17
N ASN A 97 10.20 -7.69 -3.31
CA ASN A 97 9.27 -8.65 -3.91
C ASN A 97 9.97 -9.99 -4.17
N ASP A 98 11.17 -9.97 -4.76
CA ASP A 98 11.97 -11.16 -5.00
C ASP A 98 12.43 -11.82 -3.68
N ALA A 99 12.94 -11.03 -2.73
CA ALA A 99 13.50 -11.54 -1.47
C ALA A 99 12.44 -12.22 -0.57
N TYR A 100 11.20 -11.74 -0.61
CA TYR A 100 10.10 -12.26 0.22
C TYR A 100 9.08 -13.08 -0.58
N GLY A 101 9.31 -13.33 -1.88
CA GLY A 101 8.39 -14.11 -2.72
C GLY A 101 6.99 -13.50 -2.83
N VAL A 102 6.89 -12.16 -2.88
CA VAL A 102 5.60 -11.45 -2.90
C VAL A 102 4.89 -11.70 -4.24
N GLN A 103 3.72 -12.35 -4.17
CA GLN A 103 2.90 -12.67 -5.35
C GLN A 103 1.56 -11.93 -5.40
N GLY A 104 1.20 -11.20 -4.33
CA GLY A 104 -0.08 -10.51 -4.27
C GLY A 104 -0.21 -9.61 -3.05
N SER A 105 -1.27 -8.81 -3.02
CA SER A 105 -1.58 -7.90 -1.92
C SER A 105 -2.83 -8.33 -1.13
N PRO A 106 -2.86 -8.09 0.19
CA PRO A 106 -1.71 -7.72 1.02
C PRO A 106 -0.77 -8.92 1.25
N THR A 107 0.53 -8.66 1.30
CA THR A 107 1.54 -9.56 1.90
C THR A 107 2.17 -8.82 3.07
N LEU A 108 2.19 -9.43 4.26
CA LEU A 108 2.74 -8.81 5.46
C LEU A 108 4.14 -9.36 5.76
N VAL A 109 5.10 -8.45 5.94
CA VAL A 109 6.47 -8.79 6.34
C VAL A 109 6.78 -8.06 7.65
N VAL A 110 7.06 -8.82 8.71
CA VAL A 110 7.42 -8.29 10.04
C VAL A 110 8.82 -8.76 10.38
N ASN A 111 9.74 -7.81 10.64
CA ASN A 111 11.14 -8.08 10.96
C ASN A 111 11.82 -9.06 9.99
N GLY A 112 11.54 -8.93 8.69
CA GLY A 112 12.12 -9.77 7.63
C GLY A 112 11.48 -11.15 7.45
N THR A 113 10.39 -11.44 8.17
CA THR A 113 9.64 -12.69 8.04
C THR A 113 8.28 -12.43 7.40
N VAL A 114 7.90 -13.23 6.40
CA VAL A 114 6.54 -13.22 5.85
C VAL A 114 5.60 -13.85 6.87
N ILE A 115 4.53 -13.14 7.22
CA ILE A 115 3.56 -13.58 8.23
C ILE A 115 2.15 -13.53 7.63
N ASP A 116 1.37 -14.57 7.89
CA ASP A 116 -0.04 -14.61 7.53
C ASP A 116 -0.90 -13.84 8.56
N SER A 117 -1.89 -13.12 8.06
CA SER A 117 -2.87 -12.40 8.87
C SER A 117 -4.20 -12.38 8.12
N GLU A 118 -5.29 -12.45 8.88
CA GLU A 118 -6.60 -12.06 8.35
C GLU A 118 -6.60 -10.57 7.99
N ARG A 119 -7.56 -10.18 7.15
CA ARG A 119 -7.63 -8.82 6.57
C ARG A 119 -8.33 -7.79 7.46
N ASP A 120 -8.66 -8.14 8.70
CA ASP A 120 -9.23 -7.22 9.69
C ASP A 120 -8.14 -6.52 10.52
N SER A 121 -8.49 -5.40 11.15
CA SER A 121 -7.53 -4.57 11.88
C SER A 121 -6.92 -5.29 13.08
N ASP A 122 -7.71 -6.07 13.82
CA ASP A 122 -7.26 -6.79 15.02
C ASP A 122 -6.22 -7.86 14.68
N SER A 123 -6.45 -8.64 13.62
CA SER A 123 -5.48 -9.64 13.14
C SER A 123 -4.16 -9.00 12.69
N PHE A 124 -4.23 -7.89 11.95
CA PHE A 124 -3.03 -7.14 11.55
C PHE A 124 -2.25 -6.62 12.78
N MET A 125 -2.94 -6.05 13.76
CA MET A 125 -2.30 -5.59 15.01
C MET A 125 -1.63 -6.77 15.74
N LYS A 126 -2.30 -7.91 15.88
CA LYS A 126 -1.73 -9.11 16.51
C LYS A 126 -0.47 -9.61 15.80
N ALA A 127 -0.49 -9.65 14.47
CA ALA A 127 0.66 -10.05 13.65
C ALA A 127 1.85 -9.07 13.78
N ILE A 128 1.58 -7.76 13.86
CA ILE A 128 2.63 -6.77 14.11
C ILE A 128 3.18 -6.92 15.54
N CYS A 129 2.30 -7.11 16.52
CA CYS A 129 2.64 -7.26 17.93
C CYS A 129 3.44 -8.53 18.25
N SER A 130 3.34 -9.58 17.42
CA SER A 130 4.20 -10.76 17.57
C SER A 130 5.67 -10.47 17.23
N GLY A 131 5.96 -9.37 16.53
CA GLY A 131 7.33 -8.92 16.24
C GLY A 131 8.05 -8.24 17.40
N PHE A 132 7.37 -7.95 18.51
CA PHE A 132 7.96 -7.27 19.67
C PHE A 132 8.36 -8.24 20.76
N THR A 133 9.61 -8.14 21.24
CA THR A 133 10.05 -8.79 22.47
C THR A 133 9.37 -8.15 23.69
N ASN A 134 9.37 -6.81 23.75
CA ASN A 134 8.68 -6.03 24.76
C ASN A 134 7.46 -5.38 24.11
N LYS A 135 6.28 -5.96 24.33
CA LYS A 135 5.04 -5.52 23.68
C LYS A 135 4.66 -4.11 24.13
N PRO A 136 4.45 -3.17 23.20
CA PRO A 136 3.84 -1.87 23.50
C PRO A 136 2.44 -2.02 24.11
N GLU A 137 1.99 -1.04 24.88
CA GLU A 137 0.66 -1.06 25.50
C GLU A 137 -0.47 -1.14 24.46
N GLU A 138 -0.26 -0.53 23.30
CA GLU A 138 -1.17 -0.54 22.16
C GLU A 138 -1.49 -1.96 21.65
N CYS A 139 -0.61 -2.94 21.90
CA CYS A 139 -0.86 -4.34 21.56
C CYS A 139 -1.99 -5.00 22.37
N ASN A 140 -2.48 -4.34 23.42
CA ASN A 140 -3.62 -4.81 24.21
C ASN A 140 -4.92 -4.07 23.83
N ALA A 141 -4.90 -3.21 22.81
CA ALA A 141 -6.10 -2.51 22.37
C ALA A 141 -7.12 -3.51 21.80
N SER A 142 -8.40 -3.23 22.02
CA SER A 142 -9.49 -3.93 21.32
C SER A 142 -9.88 -3.09 20.11
N ILE A 143 -9.58 -3.59 18.91
CA ILE A 143 -9.91 -2.91 17.65
C ILE A 143 -10.82 -3.78 16.78
N SER A 144 -11.26 -3.25 15.63
CA SER A 144 -12.25 -3.91 14.77
C SER A 144 -11.76 -5.28 14.27
N THR A 145 -12.57 -6.30 14.48
CA THR A 145 -12.44 -7.64 13.89
C THR A 145 -13.20 -7.78 12.58
N VAL A 146 -13.78 -6.68 12.08
CA VAL A 146 -14.52 -6.66 10.80
C VAL A 146 -13.55 -6.35 9.67
N ALA A 147 -13.48 -7.26 8.69
CA ALA A 147 -12.70 -7.05 7.48
C ALA A 147 -13.34 -5.96 6.59
N PRO A 148 -12.53 -5.04 6.02
CA PRO A 148 -13.01 -4.07 5.05
C PRO A 148 -13.44 -4.75 3.76
N ALA A 149 -14.39 -4.13 3.04
CA ALA A 149 -14.75 -4.59 1.70
C ALA A 149 -13.59 -4.42 0.71
N PRO A 150 -13.53 -5.20 -0.38
CA PRO A 150 -12.58 -4.95 -1.45
C PRO A 150 -12.76 -3.56 -2.07
N GLY A 151 -11.64 -2.91 -2.41
CA GLY A 151 -11.63 -1.55 -2.96
C GLY A 151 -11.46 -0.49 -1.88
N PHE A 152 -11.75 0.76 -2.25
CA PHE A 152 -11.68 1.92 -1.35
C PHE A 152 -13.09 2.28 -0.84
N GLY A 153 -13.14 2.87 0.35
CA GLY A 153 -14.36 3.29 1.05
C GLY A 153 -14.52 2.64 2.42
N ASP A 154 -15.55 3.03 3.15
CA ASP A 154 -15.85 2.55 4.50
C ASP A 154 -16.71 1.26 4.51
N GLY A 155 -16.72 0.53 3.39
CA GLY A 155 -17.49 -0.70 3.22
C GLY A 155 -16.96 -1.84 4.08
N LYS A 156 -17.86 -2.76 4.48
CA LYS A 156 -17.53 -3.99 5.20
C LYS A 156 -17.65 -5.19 4.27
N ALA A 157 -16.74 -6.16 4.38
CA ALA A 157 -16.87 -7.40 3.62
C ALA A 157 -18.16 -8.12 4.04
N THR A 158 -19.00 -8.47 3.06
CA THR A 158 -20.18 -9.31 3.29
C THR A 158 -19.80 -10.77 3.01
N ALA A 159 -20.40 -11.71 3.75
CA ALA A 159 -20.12 -13.15 3.65
C ALA A 159 -20.40 -13.79 2.27
N SER A 160 -20.87 -13.00 1.29
CA SER A 160 -21.20 -13.44 -0.06
C SER A 160 -20.58 -12.56 -1.16
N ALA A 161 -19.64 -11.67 -0.81
CA ALA A 161 -18.90 -10.94 -1.83
C ALA A 161 -18.00 -11.92 -2.59
N PRO A 162 -18.07 -12.00 -3.93
CA PRO A 162 -17.09 -12.77 -4.68
C PRO A 162 -15.70 -12.25 -4.32
N ALA A 163 -14.75 -13.17 -4.13
CA ALA A 163 -13.35 -12.81 -3.97
C ALA A 163 -12.99 -11.79 -5.04
N ALA A 164 -12.29 -10.72 -4.66
CA ALA A 164 -11.87 -9.69 -5.61
C ALA A 164 -11.16 -10.39 -6.78
N SER A 165 -11.84 -10.43 -7.92
CA SER A 165 -11.33 -11.09 -9.11
C SER A 165 -10.31 -10.14 -9.74
N CYS A 166 -9.05 -10.34 -9.39
CA CYS A 166 -7.95 -9.88 -10.21
C CYS A 166 -8.12 -10.55 -11.58
N GLY A 167 -8.41 -9.77 -12.63
CA GLY A 167 -8.75 -10.27 -13.96
C GLY A 167 -7.79 -11.38 -14.41
N GLN A 168 -8.37 -12.52 -14.80
CA GLN A 168 -7.67 -13.62 -15.47
C GLN A 168 -7.49 -13.29 -16.95
#